data_AF-A0A642C7F8-F1
#
_entry.id   AF-A0A642C7F8-F1
#
_cell.length_a   1.000
_cell.length_b   1.000
_cell.length_c   1.000
_cell.angle_alpha   90.00
_cell.angle_beta   90.00
_cell.angle_gamma   90.00
#
_symmetry.space_group_name_H-M   'P 1'
#
loop_
_entity.id
_entity.type
_entity.pdbx_description
1 polymer ?
#
loop_
_entity_poly.entity_id
_entity_poly.type
_entity_poly.pdbx_seq_one_letter_code
_entity_poly.pdbx_strand_id
1 'polypeptide(L)'
;MARPKKQVKLKEPIKIRLKPLADGNKSIYLDIYWKGVRKYEYLKLYIIPEVNPLCKEQNKETMALAERIKAERIKALHGHGVQ
;
A
#
# COMPACT_ATOMS: atom_id res chain seq x y z
N MET A 1 27.89 -27.99 -0.42
CA MET A 1 27.94 -26.53 -0.16
C MET A 1 26.56 -25.93 -0.44
N ALA A 2 25.67 -25.88 0.55
CA ALA A 2 24.35 -25.28 0.38
C ALA A 2 24.43 -23.81 0.81
N ARG A 3 24.37 -22.88 -0.16
CA ARG A 3 24.29 -21.43 0.12
C ARG A 3 23.01 -21.18 0.92
N PRO A 4 23.08 -20.70 2.19
CA PRO A 4 21.87 -20.33 2.92
C PRO A 4 21.21 -19.17 2.15
N LYS A 5 19.99 -19.40 1.65
CA LYS A 5 19.16 -18.36 1.03
C LYS A 5 18.97 -17.27 2.08
N LYS A 6 19.65 -16.13 1.88
CA LYS A 6 19.57 -14.94 2.72
C LYS A 6 18.09 -14.56 2.83
N GLN A 7 17.45 -14.89 3.96
CA GLN A 7 16.17 -14.33 4.34
C GLN A 7 16.41 -12.83 4.46
N VAL A 8 16.13 -12.12 3.38
CA VAL A 8 16.10 -10.66 3.37
C VAL A 8 14.96 -10.30 4.31
N LYS A 9 15.29 -10.01 5.58
CA LYS A 9 14.39 -9.34 6.51
C LYS A 9 13.88 -8.10 5.77
N LEU A 10 12.66 -8.21 5.28
CA LEU A 10 12.03 -7.23 4.43
C LEU A 10 11.77 -5.99 5.27
N LYS A 11 12.69 -5.03 5.20
CA LYS A 11 12.40 -3.61 5.43
C LYS A 11 11.07 -3.34 4.70
N GLU A 12 10.04 -2.96 5.45
CA GLU A 12 8.63 -2.91 5.02
C GLU A 12 8.44 -2.90 3.50
N PRO A 13 8.04 -4.02 2.87
CA PRO A 13 8.00 -4.12 1.41
C PRO A 13 7.02 -3.17 0.76
N ILE A 14 6.03 -2.71 1.51
CA ILE A 14 4.90 -1.95 0.98
C ILE A 14 4.69 -0.74 1.86
N LYS A 15 4.66 0.44 1.25
CA LYS A 15 4.33 1.70 1.93
C LYS A 15 3.12 2.35 1.27
N ILE A 16 2.14 2.75 2.07
CA ILE A 16 1.05 3.59 1.60
C ILE A 16 1.59 5.01 1.43
N ARG A 17 1.34 5.60 0.28
CA ARG A 17 1.66 7.00 -0.01
C ARG A 17 0.42 7.71 -0.56
N LEU A 18 0.38 9.01 -0.30
CA LEU A 18 -0.66 9.91 -0.76
C LEU A 18 -0.06 10.83 -1.82
N LYS A 19 -0.72 10.94 -2.97
CA LYS A 19 -0.39 11.93 -4.00
C LYS A 19 -1.51 12.96 -4.01
N PRO A 20 -1.23 14.25 -3.79
CA PRO A 20 -2.24 15.30 -4.00
C PRO A 20 -2.59 15.40 -5.50
N LEU A 21 -3.87 15.55 -5.80
CA LEU A 21 -4.40 15.82 -7.14
C LEU A 21 -4.81 17.29 -7.24
N ALA A 22 -4.90 17.77 -8.48
CA ALA A 22 -5.32 19.15 -8.78
C ALA A 22 -6.76 19.45 -8.31
N ASP A 23 -7.59 18.42 -8.18
CA ASP A 23 -8.98 18.50 -7.69
C ASP A 23 -9.08 18.77 -6.17
N GLY A 24 -7.95 18.76 -5.44
CA GLY A 24 -7.93 18.84 -3.97
C GLY A 24 -7.99 17.48 -3.27
N ASN A 25 -8.34 16.43 -4.02
CA ASN A 25 -8.33 15.04 -3.54
C ASN A 25 -6.89 14.50 -3.42
N LYS A 26 -6.67 13.51 -2.55
CA LYS A 26 -5.38 12.81 -2.46
C LYS A 26 -5.57 11.35 -2.88
N SER A 27 -4.92 10.94 -3.96
CA SER A 27 -4.95 9.53 -4.38
C SER A 27 -4.00 8.70 -3.54
N ILE A 28 -4.47 7.55 -3.09
CA ILE A 28 -3.68 6.57 -2.37
C ILE A 28 -3.04 5.59 -3.36
N TYR A 29 -1.74 5.40 -3.20
CA TYR A 29 -0.97 4.41 -3.94
C TYR A 29 -0.04 3.64 -3.00
N LEU A 30 0.21 2.39 -3.34
CA LEU A 30 1.19 1.54 -2.68
C LEU A 30 2.52 1.64 -3.42
N ASP A 31 3.58 1.95 -2.68
CA ASP A 31 4.97 1.85 -3.09
C ASP A 31 5.48 0.48 -2.64
N ILE A 32 5.58 -0.45 -3.58
CA ILE A 32 5.98 -1.84 -3.35
C ILE A 32 7.44 -2.01 -3.77
N TYR A 33 8.31 -2.37 -2.84
CA TYR A 33 9.69 -2.72 -3.11
C TYR A 33 9.91 -4.21 -2.80
N TRP A 34 10.09 -5.00 -3.85
CA TRP A 34 10.23 -6.45 -3.74
C TRP A 34 11.36 -6.97 -4.62
N LYS A 35 12.30 -7.72 -4.04
CA LYS A 35 13.43 -8.37 -4.74
C LYS A 35 14.21 -7.44 -5.70
N GLY A 36 14.39 -6.17 -5.33
CA GLY A 36 15.10 -5.18 -6.15
C GLY A 36 14.26 -4.50 -7.24
N VAL A 37 12.98 -4.86 -7.35
CA VAL A 37 12.04 -4.21 -8.27
C VAL A 37 11.11 -3.29 -7.47
N ARG A 38 10.99 -2.04 -7.92
CA ARG A 38 10.04 -1.08 -7.39
C ARG A 38 8.79 -1.05 -8.27
N LYS A 39 7.63 -1.28 -7.68
CA LYS A 39 6.33 -1.24 -8.34
C LYS A 39 5.43 -0.26 -7.63
N TYR A 40 4.71 0.54 -8.41
CA TYR A 40 3.67 1.42 -7.90
C TYR A 40 2.32 0.80 -8.22
N GLU A 41 1.46 0.69 -7.21
CA GLU A 41 0.10 0.19 -7.38
C GLU A 41 -0.90 1.24 -6.92
N TYR A 42 -1.67 1.78 -7.86
CA TYR A 42 -2.72 2.74 -7.57
C TYR A 42 -3.95 2.00 -7.07
N LEU A 43 -4.36 2.27 -5.83
CA LEU A 43 -5.52 1.60 -5.23
C LEU A 43 -6.84 2.15 -5.75
N LYS A 44 -6.81 3.22 -6.58
CA LYS A 44 -7.99 4.00 -7.00
C LYS A 44 -8.84 4.49 -5.81
N LEU A 45 -8.21 4.59 -4.65
CA LEU A 45 -8.78 5.16 -3.44
C LEU A 45 -8.38 6.63 -3.37
N TYR A 46 -9.31 7.48 -2.97
CA TYR A 46 -9.13 8.92 -2.92
C TYR A 46 -9.58 9.45 -1.57
N ILE A 47 -8.72 10.22 -0.93
CA ILE A 47 -9.05 11.01 0.25
C ILE A 47 -9.59 12.34 -0.23
N ILE A 48 -10.83 12.63 0.14
CA ILE A 48 -11.57 13.84 -0.23
C ILE A 48 -11.19 14.93 0.78
N PRO A 49 -11.01 16.21 0.40
CA PRO A 49 -10.80 17.27 1.37
C PRO A 49 -11.97 17.33 2.38
N GLU A 50 -11.67 17.60 3.65
CA GLU A 50 -12.63 17.63 4.77
C GLU A 50 -13.56 18.85 4.69
N VAL A 51 -14.34 18.96 3.62
CA VAL A 51 -15.36 20.00 3.43
C VAL A 51 -16.67 19.67 4.15
N ASN A 52 -16.89 18.40 4.49
CA ASN A 52 -18.12 17.90 5.10
C ASN A 52 -17.79 16.81 6.15
N PRO A 53 -18.48 16.77 7.31
CA PRO A 53 -18.34 15.67 8.27
C PRO A 53 -18.50 14.27 7.66
N LEU A 54 -19.36 14.10 6.65
CA LEU A 54 -19.51 12.81 5.96
C LEU A 54 -18.21 12.37 5.25
N CYS A 55 -17.48 13.32 4.64
CA CYS A 55 -16.21 13.04 3.98
C CYS A 55 -15.15 12.56 4.98
N LYS A 56 -15.22 13.01 6.24
CA LYS A 56 -14.30 12.56 7.30
C LYS A 56 -14.49 11.08 7.62
N GLU A 57 -15.74 10.61 7.66
CA GLU A 57 -16.05 9.20 7.86
C GLU A 57 -15.60 8.36 6.66
N GLN A 58 -15.93 8.79 5.44
CA GLN A 58 -15.50 8.14 4.20
C GLN A 58 -13.97 8.07 4.09
N ASN A 59 -13.25 9.13 4.48
CA ASN A 59 -11.79 9.13 4.49
C ASN A 59 -11.21 8.12 5.49
N LYS A 60 -11.85 7.97 6.64
CA LYS A 60 -11.47 6.98 7.66
C LYS A 60 -11.66 5.56 7.12
N GLU A 61 -12.79 5.28 6.49
CA GLU A 61 -13.05 4.00 5.83
C GLU A 61 -12.06 3.74 4.68
N THR A 62 -11.78 4.76 3.88
CA THR A 62 -10.82 4.70 2.77
C THR A 62 -9.41 4.38 3.26
N MET A 63 -8.97 5.00 4.37
CA MET A 63 -7.69 4.67 5.01
C MET A 63 -7.67 3.25 5.57
N ALA A 64 -8.74 2.81 6.23
CA ALA A 64 -8.84 1.44 6.73
C ALA A 64 -8.80 0.42 5.58
N LEU A 65 -9.44 0.72 4.45
CA LEU A 65 -9.38 -0.11 3.25
C LEU A 65 -7.97 -0.14 2.66
N ALA A 66 -7.28 1.00 2.59
CA ALA A 66 -5.89 1.05 2.15
C ALA A 66 -4.95 0.22 3.04
N GLU A 67 -5.14 0.26 4.36
CA GLU A 67 -4.40 -0.58 5.31
C GLU A 67 -4.70 -2.07 5.12
N ARG A 68 -5.96 -2.43 4.89
CA ARG A 68 -6.36 -3.81 4.57
C ARG A 68 -5.69 -4.30 3.29
N ILE A 69 -5.72 -3.51 2.22
CA ILE A 69 -5.06 -3.87 0.96
C ILE A 69 -3.54 -3.96 1.13
N LYS A 70 -2.91 -3.05 1.89
CA LYS A 70 -1.48 -3.15 2.26
C LYS A 70 -1.22 -4.50 2.94
N ALA A 71 -2.02 -4.88 3.94
CA ALA A 71 -1.86 -6.13 4.67
C ALA A 71 -2.06 -7.36 3.75
N GLU A 72 -3.06 -7.35 2.88
CA GLU A 72 -3.28 -8.41 1.89
C GLU A 72 -2.11 -8.54 0.92
N ARG A 73 -1.58 -7.42 0.41
CA ARG A 73 -0.40 -7.44 -0.47
C ARG A 73 0.84 -7.94 0.23
N ILE A 74 1.04 -7.56 1.50
CA ILE A 74 2.11 -8.11 2.33
C ILE A 74 1.95 -9.62 2.46
N LYS A 75 0.75 -10.12 2.79
CA LYS A 75 0.47 -11.56 2.87
C LYS A 75 0.71 -12.26 1.53
N ALA A 76 0.27 -11.68 0.41
CA ALA A 76 0.46 -12.23 -0.93
C ALA A 76 1.96 -12.32 -1.31
N LEU A 77 2.76 -11.30 -1.00
CA LEU A 77 4.21 -11.32 -1.23
C LEU A 77 4.91 -12.40 -0.40
N HIS A 78 4.50 -12.61 0.84
CA HIS A 78 5.04 -13.67 1.69
C HIS A 78 4.54 -15.07 1.29
N GLY A 79 3.27 -15.18 0.86
CA GLY A 79 2.62 -16.43 0.47
C GLY A 79 3.08 -16.96 -0.89
N HIS A 80 3.49 -16.10 -1.82
CA HIS A 80 4.04 -16.49 -3.12
C HIS A 80 5.47 -17.10 -3.04
N GLY A 81 5.95 -17.42 -1.83
CA GLY A 81 7.18 -18.17 -1.59
C GLY A 81 7.00 -19.69 -1.51
N VAL A 82 5.77 -20.21 -1.62
CA VAL A 82 5.47 -21.65 -1.58
C VAL A 82 4.80 -22.06 -2.90
N GLN A 83 5.63 -22.40 -3.87
CA GLN A 83 5.33 -23.34 -4.94
C GLN A 83 6.64 -23.94 -5.42
#